data_AF-A0A8R2FE81-F1
#
_entry.id   AF-A0A8R2FE81-F1
#
_cell.length_a   1.000
_cell.length_b   1.000
_cell.length_c   1.000
_cell.angle_alpha   90.00
_cell.angle_beta   90.00
_cell.angle_gamma   90.00
#
_symmetry.space_group_name_H-M   'P 1'
#
loop_
_entity.id
_entity.type
_entity.pdbx_description
1 polymer ?
#
loop_
_entity_poly.entity_id
_entity_poly.type
_entity_poly.pdbx_seq_one_letter_code
_entity_poly.pdbx_strand_id
1 'polypeptide(L)'
;MENILATWLQDNKTKKWSEGLKFVQLTKNRSLHHGIKCSSDEAIFGCSAKMGLKSSVLPIAIINKLKTEEDLEAAITSMNTGDHSKFDEALIEENNEEKN
;
A
#
# COMPACT_ATOMS: atom_id res chain seq x y z
N MET A 1 -5.71 -20.78 -11.04
CA MET A 1 -6.79 -19.77 -10.93
C MET A 1 -7.70 -20.11 -9.77
N GLU A 2 -8.21 -21.34 -9.73
CA GLU A 2 -9.10 -21.84 -8.68
C GLU A 2 -8.49 -21.72 -7.27
N ASN A 3 -7.17 -21.91 -7.14
CA ASN A 3 -6.52 -21.84 -5.83
C ASN A 3 -6.61 -20.44 -5.17
N ILE A 4 -6.39 -19.34 -5.92
CA ILE A 4 -6.41 -17.98 -5.32
C ILE A 4 -7.82 -17.60 -4.86
N LEU A 5 -8.85 -17.92 -5.67
CA LEU A 5 -10.24 -17.65 -5.29
C LEU A 5 -10.66 -18.54 -4.11
N ALA A 6 -10.27 -19.82 -4.11
CA ALA A 6 -10.56 -20.75 -3.03
C ALA A 6 -9.93 -20.30 -1.71
N THR A 7 -8.64 -19.93 -1.73
CA THR A 7 -7.93 -19.35 -0.58
C THR A 7 -8.65 -18.11 -0.06
N TRP A 8 -8.99 -17.16 -0.94
CA TRP A 8 -9.67 -15.94 -0.51
C TRP A 8 -11.03 -16.22 0.13
N LEU A 9 -11.83 -17.12 -0.44
CA LEU A 9 -13.14 -17.50 0.10
C LEU A 9 -13.02 -18.19 1.46
N GLN A 10 -12.01 -19.04 1.62
CA GLN A 10 -11.72 -19.73 2.88
C GLN A 10 -11.29 -18.75 3.97
N ASP A 11 -10.36 -17.84 3.67
CA ASP A 11 -9.84 -16.85 4.60
C ASP A 11 -10.92 -15.87 5.08
N ASN A 12 -11.80 -15.45 4.16
CA ASN A 12 -12.87 -14.51 4.45
C ASN A 12 -14.17 -15.19 4.93
N LYS A 13 -14.17 -16.53 5.06
CA LYS A 13 -15.33 -17.34 5.50
C LYS A 13 -16.63 -16.96 4.78
N THR A 14 -16.55 -16.73 3.47
CA THR A 14 -17.64 -16.23 2.64
C THR A 14 -17.81 -17.07 1.39
N LYS A 15 -19.02 -17.04 0.81
CA LYS A 15 -19.32 -17.66 -0.50
C LYS A 15 -19.46 -16.63 -1.61
N LYS A 16 -19.22 -15.35 -1.30
CA LYS A 16 -19.36 -14.23 -2.23
C LYS A 16 -18.17 -14.17 -3.20
N TRP A 17 -18.16 -15.08 -4.17
CA TRP A 17 -17.11 -15.19 -5.18
C TRP A 17 -16.92 -13.90 -5.98
N SER A 18 -17.99 -13.14 -6.23
CA SER A 18 -17.94 -11.88 -6.96
C SER A 18 -17.12 -10.79 -6.25
N GLU A 19 -17.11 -10.76 -4.91
CA GLU A 19 -16.25 -9.85 -4.13
C GLU A 19 -14.77 -10.28 -4.23
N GLY A 20 -14.50 -11.59 -4.16
CA GLY A 20 -13.16 -12.15 -4.27
C GLY A 20 -12.50 -11.98 -5.64
N LEU A 21 -13.29 -11.92 -6.72
CA LEU A 21 -12.76 -11.75 -8.08
C LEU A 21 -11.88 -10.51 -8.25
N LYS A 22 -12.21 -9.41 -7.57
CA LYS A 22 -11.41 -8.16 -7.62
C LYS A 22 -9.98 -8.40 -7.12
N PHE A 23 -9.84 -9.19 -6.05
CA PHE A 23 -8.55 -9.55 -5.48
C PHE A 23 -7.79 -10.52 -6.37
N VAL A 24 -8.47 -11.52 -6.95
CA VAL A 24 -7.87 -12.47 -7.90
C VAL A 24 -7.32 -11.73 -9.11
N GLN A 25 -8.09 -10.81 -9.68
CA GLN A 25 -7.67 -10.02 -10.84
C GLN A 25 -6.44 -9.17 -10.51
N LEU A 26 -6.48 -8.44 -9.40
CA LEU A 26 -5.37 -7.61 -8.95
C LEU A 26 -4.10 -8.42 -8.67
N THR A 27 -4.25 -9.60 -8.06
CA THR A 27 -3.13 -10.53 -7.80
C THR A 27 -2.47 -10.96 -9.11
N LYS A 28 -3.28 -11.30 -10.12
CA LYS A 28 -2.76 -11.73 -11.43
C LYS A 28 -2.13 -10.60 -12.21
N ASN A 29 -2.78 -9.44 -12.27
CA ASN A 29 -2.28 -8.32 -13.07
C ASN A 29 -0.98 -7.74 -12.53
N ARG A 30 -0.70 -7.90 -11.22
CA ARG A 30 0.56 -7.49 -10.60
C ARG A 30 1.69 -8.49 -10.76
N SER A 31 1.41 -9.74 -11.12
CA SER A 31 2.46 -10.74 -11.29
C SER A 31 3.46 -10.28 -12.33
N LEU A 32 4.74 -10.24 -11.94
CA LEU A 32 5.82 -9.92 -12.85
C LEU A 32 5.86 -10.97 -13.95
N HIS A 33 5.60 -10.56 -15.18
CA HIS A 33 5.68 -11.49 -16.30
C HIS A 33 7.13 -11.58 -16.79
N HIS A 34 7.74 -12.76 -16.61
CA HIS A 34 9.17 -13.00 -16.85
C HIS A 34 9.66 -12.55 -18.25
N GLY A 35 8.81 -12.64 -19.28
CA GLY A 35 9.18 -12.26 -20.65
C GLY A 35 9.25 -10.75 -20.90
N ILE A 36 8.41 -9.95 -20.23
CA ILE A 36 8.32 -8.49 -20.44
C ILE A 36 8.94 -7.70 -19.27
N LYS A 37 9.33 -8.39 -18.19
CA LYS A 37 9.91 -7.82 -16.96
C LYS A 37 9.07 -6.70 -16.34
N CYS A 38 7.78 -6.65 -16.65
CA CYS A 38 6.81 -5.73 -16.08
C CYS A 38 5.52 -6.47 -15.74
N SER A 39 4.70 -5.85 -14.90
CA SER A 39 3.36 -6.35 -14.60
C SER A 39 2.36 -5.93 -15.68
N SER A 40 1.27 -6.68 -15.88
CA SER A 40 0.25 -6.33 -16.89
C SER A 40 -0.41 -4.97 -16.59
N ASP A 41 -0.65 -4.68 -15.30
CA ASP A 41 -1.16 -3.38 -14.87
C ASP A 41 -0.20 -2.24 -15.27
N GLU A 42 1.10 -2.42 -15.00
CA GLU A 42 2.13 -1.42 -15.34
C GLU A 42 2.33 -1.25 -16.85
N ALA A 43 2.25 -2.32 -17.62
CA ALA A 43 2.33 -2.26 -19.08
C ALA A 43 1.18 -1.46 -19.71
N ILE A 44 -0.01 -1.49 -19.10
CA ILE A 44 -1.21 -0.81 -19.61
C ILE A 44 -1.29 0.63 -19.09
N PHE A 45 -1.05 0.84 -17.80
CA PHE A 45 -1.24 2.14 -17.15
C PHE A 45 0.04 2.98 -17.07
N GLY A 46 1.20 2.43 -17.46
CA GLY A 46 2.48 3.11 -17.41
C GLY A 46 3.00 3.40 -16.00
N CYS A 47 2.33 2.85 -14.97
CA CYS A 47 2.74 2.98 -13.57
C CYS A 47 2.37 1.71 -12.80
N SER A 48 3.16 1.40 -11.78
CA SER A 48 2.91 0.23 -10.93
C SER A 48 1.66 0.45 -10.06
N ALA A 49 0.85 -0.59 -9.88
CA ALA A 49 -0.36 -0.52 -9.07
C ALA A 49 -0.04 -0.18 -7.61
N LYS A 50 -0.50 0.99 -7.15
CA LYS A 50 -0.34 1.49 -5.78
C LYS A 50 -1.01 0.53 -4.78
N MET A 51 -0.25 -0.02 -3.83
CA MET A 51 -0.76 -0.93 -2.80
C MET A 51 -0.31 -0.51 -1.41
N GLY A 52 -1.26 -0.51 -0.48
CA GLY A 52 -0.99 -0.25 0.93
C GLY A 52 -0.45 1.16 1.19
N LEU A 53 -0.13 1.42 2.45
CA LEU A 53 0.23 2.77 2.90
C LEU A 53 1.56 3.26 2.32
N LYS A 54 2.49 2.35 1.97
CA LYS A 54 3.78 2.72 1.34
C LYS A 54 3.63 3.39 -0.03
N SER A 55 2.47 3.26 -0.66
CA SER A 55 2.15 3.92 -1.93
C SER A 55 1.37 5.23 -1.76
N SER A 56 1.08 5.61 -0.51
CA SER A 56 0.42 6.85 -0.16
C SER A 56 1.41 8.02 -0.10
N VAL A 57 0.89 9.22 0.14
CA VAL A 57 1.69 10.43 0.37
C VAL A 57 2.31 10.44 1.78
N LEU A 58 1.90 9.53 2.67
CA LEU A 58 2.39 9.48 4.04
C LEU A 58 3.88 9.10 4.08
N PRO A 59 4.70 9.83 4.85
CA PRO A 59 6.08 9.44 5.12
C PRO A 59 6.18 8.05 5.74
N ILE A 60 7.21 7.29 5.34
CA ILE A 60 7.47 5.93 5.85
C ILE A 60 7.64 5.93 7.38
N ALA A 61 8.27 6.95 7.95
CA ALA A 61 8.43 7.11 9.39
C ALA A 61 7.09 7.13 10.14
N ILE A 62 6.06 7.73 9.55
CA ILE A 62 4.71 7.77 10.13
C ILE A 62 4.04 6.42 9.94
N ILE A 63 4.12 5.84 8.73
CA ILE A 63 3.55 4.52 8.43
C ILE A 63 4.05 3.46 9.40
N ASN A 64 5.34 3.48 9.74
CA ASN A 64 5.94 2.54 10.69
C ASN A 64 5.47 2.72 12.14
N LYS A 65 4.94 3.90 12.50
CA LYS A 65 4.41 4.22 13.83
C LYS A 65 2.92 3.93 13.97
N LEU A 66 2.18 3.75 12.87
CA LEU A 66 0.74 3.46 12.88
C LEU A 66 0.46 2.10 13.52
N LYS A 67 -0.42 2.08 14.52
CA LYS A 67 -0.86 0.84 15.19
C LYS A 67 -2.36 0.62 15.07
N THR A 68 -3.14 1.69 15.05
CA THR A 68 -4.61 1.60 14.97
C THR A 68 -5.17 2.42 13.81
N GLU A 69 -6.47 2.24 13.55
CA GLU A 69 -7.19 3.03 12.55
C GLU A 69 -7.24 4.52 12.94
N GLU A 70 -7.37 4.82 14.24
CA GLU A 70 -7.38 6.18 14.77
C GLU A 70 -6.03 6.90 14.56
N ASP A 71 -4.89 6.19 14.67
CA ASP A 71 -3.57 6.75 14.36
C ASP A 71 -3.50 7.22 12.89
N LEU A 72 -4.09 6.42 11.98
CA LEU A 72 -4.11 6.72 10.55
C LEU A 72 -5.01 7.94 10.27
N GLU A 73 -6.18 8.00 10.91
CA GLU A 73 -7.10 9.13 10.77
C GLU A 73 -6.48 10.44 11.28
N ALA A 74 -5.78 10.39 12.41
CA ALA A 74 -5.05 11.54 12.95
C ALA A 74 -3.92 12.00 12.01
N ALA A 75 -3.15 11.06 11.45
CA ALA A 75 -2.09 11.37 10.49
C ALA A 75 -2.63 12.05 9.23
N ILE A 76 -3.73 11.55 8.66
CA ILE A 76 -4.38 12.15 7.48
C ILE A 76 -4.96 13.53 7.81
N THR A 77 -5.60 13.68 8.96
CA THR A 77 -6.21 14.96 9.39
C THR A 77 -5.14 16.03 9.58
N SER A 78 -4.00 15.69 10.19
CA SER A 78 -2.88 16.62 10.39
C SER A 78 -2.29 17.15 9.08
N MET A 79 -2.26 16.33 8.02
CA MET A 79 -1.83 16.75 6.68
C MET A 79 -2.78 17.77 6.04
N ASN A 80 -4.08 17.63 6.29
CA ASN A 80 -5.10 18.48 5.67
C ASN A 80 -5.29 19.83 6.38
N THR A 81 -4.98 19.91 7.68
CA THR A 81 -5.17 21.14 8.47
C THR A 81 -3.98 22.10 8.44
N GLY A 82 -2.92 21.80 7.67
CA GLY A 82 -1.77 22.71 7.49
C GLY A 82 -0.93 22.91 8.75
N ASP A 83 -1.08 22.08 9.78
CA ASP A 83 -0.27 22.13 10.99
C ASP A 83 1.04 21.38 10.72
N HIS A 84 1.97 22.08 10.06
CA HIS A 84 3.29 21.58 9.66
C HIS A 84 4.22 21.23 10.82
N SER A 85 3.80 21.44 12.08
CA SER A 85 4.66 21.45 13.26
C SER A 85 5.26 20.09 13.67
N LYS A 86 4.87 18.96 13.06
CA LYS A 86 5.41 17.61 13.40
C LYS A 86 6.05 16.85 12.25
N PHE A 87 5.99 17.35 11.02
CA PHE A 87 6.51 16.63 9.85
C PHE A 87 7.99 16.94 9.57
N ASP A 88 8.46 18.13 9.96
CA ASP A 88 9.83 18.57 9.70
C ASP A 88 10.85 17.91 10.63
N GLU A 89 10.46 17.51 11.84
CA GLU A 89 11.37 16.94 12.85
C GLU A 89 11.84 15.51 12.48
N ALA A 90 11.01 14.73 11.78
CA ALA A 90 11.35 13.37 11.34
C ALA A 90 12.29 13.32 10.12
N LEU A 91 12.37 14.39 9.32
CA LEU A 91 13.29 14.49 8.18
C LEU A 91 14.69 14.97 8.60
N ILE A 92 14.83 15.54 9.79
CA ILE A 92 16.11 16.07 10.31
C ILE A 92 16.93 14.95 10.97
N GLU A 93 16.31 13.96 11.61
CA GLU A 93 17.03 12.84 12.24
C GLU A 93 17.67 11.89 11.22
N GLU A 94 17.00 11.59 10.09
CA GLU A 94 17.50 10.65 9.08
C GLU A 94 18.74 11.19 8.34
N ASN A 95 18.87 12.53 8.22
CA ASN A 95 20.04 13.16 7.57
C ASN A 95 21.30 13.22 8.47
N ASN A 96 21.19 12.95 9.78
CA ASN A 96 22.31 13.01 10.70
C ASN A 96 22.91 11.63 11.03
N GLU A 97 22.21 10.52 10.78
CA GLU A 97 22.74 9.17 11.00
C GLU A 97 23.59 8.65 9.83
N GLU A 98 23.48 9.20 8.61
CA GLU A 98 24.32 8.80 7.46
C GLU A 98 25.73 9.42 7.46
N LYS A 99 26.11 10.18 8.50
CA LYS A 99 27.39 10.92 8.53
C LYS A 99 28.34 10.61 9.70
N ASN A 100 28.14 9.51 10.41
CA ASN A 100 29.06 9.09 11.49
C ASN A 100 29.60 7.67 11.28
#